data_AF-A0AAD4HF18-F1
#
_entry.id   AF-A0AAD4HF18-F1
#
_cell.length_a   1.000
_cell.length_b   1.000
_cell.length_c   1.000
_cell.angle_alpha   90.00
_cell.angle_beta   90.00
_cell.angle_gamma   90.00
#
_symmetry.space_group_name_H-M   'P 1'
#
loop_
_entity.id
_entity.type
_entity.pdbx_description
1 polymer ?
#
loop_
_entity_poly.entity_id
_entity_poly.type
_entity_poly.pdbx_seq_one_letter_code
_entity_poly.pdbx_strand_id
1 'polypeptide(L)'
;MYAVHATPAIKPRQPRQLDPSELLQPVLNPIQFNAAQRKSTINPPPVVPFSQPYICQSMCPASATHSAGPDITVPLSWGQPQDMAHTHRSSGASGYSENHAHYGAQHEHWAKLTYALPPMDAIMLKISAVHEGGKRKNGHGVPIGNIREGKRDIDACIDAPGLMEIAFDTILPKILTFGAGFSWCIEEFIVRDAMWVDLSTHKASIPYFLLQCMVTSKKVSKALMFKTKQFALMVVIPEAQWNEYEEWLEKAEECVAVPTSVPALEVYQRVAVLVSVPASEVSQPTIVPSTHQPSASTKRSHRQNLSISSTSSLPPHKKLAPAQVVPPRSLFSSPDRSDLKQALRSGGTTSLDVAQVLNTYTEHVQFYRIPTRPLADILKNVKYRSYTLDSSQSIIGQLTVNASICSMLGAGVFKTAHPGWLSLTPLMESGLGSIAGQAVALTYAFIDRCITSSTESPLFEIPHVRFVDAGLALSYSQRGSKAPAKGGLKVGSSCAGYLIEELIEGGHAEFVKFIHNMDSNPLLDYDNYRYEVAVFFAFTQHVQYIKMGGLAFILDYQGSTELLTHPQILTHLSVNSISPCNVDHIFHQKQHKCNKFCKWPGFGLEAFVEQTEEAEDEVEDEVEVEGAPTTP
;
A
#
# COMPACT_ATOMS: atom_id res chain seq x y z
N MET A 1 -30.26 0.15 -51.71
CA MET A 1 -31.29 0.62 -52.65
C MET A 1 -32.00 1.81 -52.01
N TYR A 2 -32.00 2.97 -52.69
CA TYR A 2 -32.88 4.17 -52.66
C TYR A 2 -33.64 4.55 -51.35
N ALA A 3 -33.77 5.81 -50.93
CA ALA A 3 -33.71 7.11 -51.61
C ALA A 3 -33.49 8.28 -50.63
N VAL A 4 -33.05 9.40 -51.20
CA VAL A 4 -32.84 10.73 -50.62
C VAL A 4 -34.15 11.55 -50.65
N HIS A 5 -34.40 12.39 -49.64
CA HIS A 5 -35.27 13.57 -49.78
C HIS A 5 -34.73 14.75 -48.97
N ALA A 6 -34.63 15.91 -49.65
CA ALA A 6 -34.17 17.19 -49.12
C ALA A 6 -35.34 18.04 -48.61
N THR A 7 -35.06 18.91 -47.63
CA THR A 7 -35.94 20.00 -47.16
C THR A 7 -35.17 21.32 -47.01
N PRO A 8 -35.83 22.49 -47.14
CA PRO A 8 -35.18 23.73 -47.56
C PRO A 8 -34.72 24.66 -46.42
N ALA A 9 -33.86 25.60 -46.81
CA ALA A 9 -33.18 26.60 -45.98
C ALA A 9 -34.11 27.57 -45.23
N ILE A 10 -33.79 27.80 -43.95
CA ILE A 10 -34.38 28.85 -43.09
C ILE A 10 -33.34 29.97 -42.90
N LYS A 11 -33.77 31.22 -43.13
CA LYS A 11 -32.98 32.45 -42.95
C LYS A 11 -32.58 32.67 -41.46
N PRO A 12 -31.38 33.20 -41.17
CA PRO A 12 -30.99 33.53 -39.81
C PRO A 12 -31.67 34.82 -39.32
N ARG A 13 -32.24 34.76 -38.11
CA ARG A 13 -32.87 35.87 -37.39
C ARG A 13 -31.83 36.44 -36.41
N GLN A 14 -31.56 37.74 -36.47
CA GLN A 14 -30.62 38.42 -35.56
C GLN A 14 -31.07 38.34 -34.08
N PRO A 15 -30.14 38.25 -33.12
CA PRO A 15 -30.48 38.21 -31.71
C PRO A 15 -30.77 39.63 -31.16
N ARG A 16 -31.90 39.75 -30.44
CA ARG A 16 -32.23 40.90 -29.58
C ARG A 16 -31.37 40.83 -28.31
N GLN A 17 -30.70 41.94 -27.99
CA GLN A 17 -30.17 42.18 -26.64
C GLN A 17 -31.32 42.32 -25.65
N LEU A 18 -31.21 41.68 -24.49
CA LEU A 18 -32.08 41.85 -23.34
C LEU A 18 -31.26 42.30 -22.13
N ASP A 19 -31.80 43.31 -21.47
CA ASP A 19 -31.32 44.04 -20.30
C ASP A 19 -31.55 43.23 -19.00
N PRO A 20 -30.56 43.07 -18.10
CA PRO A 20 -30.71 42.27 -16.89
C PRO A 20 -30.98 43.16 -15.67
N SER A 21 -32.24 43.51 -15.41
CA SER A 21 -32.69 44.09 -14.12
C SER A 21 -34.19 43.93 -13.92
N GLU A 22 -34.66 42.71 -13.62
CA GLU A 22 -35.90 42.44 -12.90
C GLU A 22 -36.13 40.94 -12.75
N LEU A 23 -35.78 40.35 -11.59
CA LEU A 23 -36.40 39.09 -11.17
C LEU A 23 -36.73 39.11 -9.67
N LEU A 24 -38.01 38.83 -9.44
CA LEU A 24 -38.79 38.87 -8.23
C LEU A 24 -38.42 37.73 -7.26
N GLN A 25 -38.54 38.03 -5.97
CA GLN A 25 -38.51 37.08 -4.85
C GLN A 25 -39.78 36.20 -4.83
N PRO A 26 -39.71 34.93 -4.41
CA PRO A 26 -40.87 34.20 -3.95
C PRO A 26 -40.92 34.13 -2.41
N VAL A 27 -42.03 34.65 -1.88
CA VAL A 27 -42.53 34.43 -0.52
C VAL A 27 -43.02 32.98 -0.40
N LEU A 28 -42.57 32.25 0.63
CA LEU A 28 -43.18 30.98 1.04
C LEU A 28 -43.43 30.97 2.55
N ASN A 29 -44.72 30.83 2.90
CA ASN A 29 -45.24 30.60 4.24
C ASN A 29 -44.97 29.15 4.71
N PRO A 30 -44.82 28.91 6.03
CA PRO A 30 -44.66 27.56 6.58
C PRO A 30 -46.01 26.89 6.84
N ILE A 31 -46.20 25.69 6.30
CA ILE A 31 -47.30 24.79 6.67
C ILE A 31 -46.73 23.66 7.54
N GLN A 32 -47.19 23.61 8.79
CA GLN A 32 -47.04 22.46 9.69
C GLN A 32 -47.93 21.31 9.20
N PHE A 33 -47.43 20.07 9.22
CA PHE A 33 -48.29 18.89 9.37
C PHE A 33 -47.64 17.82 10.26
N ASN A 34 -48.48 17.32 11.17
CA ASN A 34 -48.24 16.27 12.15
C ASN A 34 -48.18 14.87 11.52
N ALA A 35 -47.41 14.00 12.19
CA ALA A 35 -47.39 12.56 11.97
C ALA A 35 -48.61 11.87 12.63
N ALA A 36 -49.32 11.01 11.88
CA ALA A 36 -50.04 9.86 12.41
C ALA A 36 -50.43 8.85 11.31
N GLN A 37 -50.15 7.58 11.60
CA GLN A 37 -50.80 6.36 11.09
C GLN A 37 -50.87 6.11 9.57
N ARG A 38 -50.21 5.01 9.14
CA ARG A 38 -50.84 3.95 8.33
C ARG A 38 -49.99 2.68 8.34
N LYS A 39 -50.59 1.59 8.86
CA LYS A 39 -50.25 0.20 8.53
C LYS A 39 -50.52 0.01 7.04
N SER A 40 -49.58 -0.54 6.28
CA SER A 40 -49.89 -1.21 5.02
C SER A 40 -48.85 -2.29 4.73
N THR A 41 -49.31 -3.52 4.81
CA THR A 41 -48.75 -4.72 4.19
C THR A 41 -48.62 -4.47 2.68
N ILE A 42 -47.43 -4.65 2.10
CA ILE A 42 -47.24 -4.66 0.65
C ILE A 42 -46.43 -5.91 0.29
N ASN A 43 -47.08 -6.82 -0.42
CA ASN A 43 -46.44 -7.93 -1.14
C ASN A 43 -45.66 -7.36 -2.33
N PRO A 44 -44.47 -7.88 -2.68
CA PRO A 44 -43.80 -7.48 -3.90
C PRO A 44 -44.52 -8.05 -5.15
N PRO A 45 -44.48 -7.32 -6.29
CA PRO A 45 -45.14 -7.74 -7.53
C PRO A 45 -44.36 -8.86 -8.26
N PRO A 46 -45.05 -9.64 -9.13
CA PRO A 46 -44.44 -10.71 -9.91
C PRO A 46 -43.59 -10.15 -11.06
N VAL A 47 -42.37 -10.69 -11.20
CA VAL A 47 -41.44 -10.36 -12.28
C VAL A 47 -41.88 -11.04 -13.58
N VAL A 48 -42.04 -10.25 -14.64
CA VAL A 48 -42.30 -10.71 -16.02
C VAL A 48 -40.95 -10.75 -16.76
N PRO A 49 -40.54 -11.88 -17.36
CA PRO A 49 -39.32 -11.92 -18.17
C PRO A 49 -39.58 -11.43 -19.60
N PHE A 50 -38.71 -10.53 -20.08
CA PHE A 50 -38.62 -10.09 -21.46
C PHE A 50 -37.99 -11.17 -22.35
N SER A 51 -38.60 -11.43 -23.50
CA SER A 51 -38.13 -12.31 -24.56
C SER A 51 -37.15 -11.61 -25.51
N GLN A 52 -36.04 -12.27 -25.87
CA GLN A 52 -35.17 -11.92 -27.00
C GLN A 52 -35.22 -13.01 -28.10
N PRO A 53 -34.92 -12.64 -29.37
CA PRO A 53 -35.26 -13.43 -30.53
C PRO A 53 -34.18 -14.45 -30.96
N TYR A 54 -34.67 -15.49 -31.62
CA TYR A 54 -33.99 -16.62 -32.27
C TYR A 54 -33.03 -16.22 -33.39
N ILE A 55 -31.88 -16.91 -33.51
CA ILE A 55 -31.24 -17.30 -34.79
C ILE A 55 -30.73 -18.75 -34.70
N CYS A 56 -30.86 -19.46 -35.83
CA CYS A 56 -30.93 -20.91 -36.04
C CYS A 56 -29.68 -21.77 -35.81
N GLN A 57 -30.00 -23.05 -35.56
CA GLN A 57 -29.18 -24.26 -35.55
C GLN A 57 -28.66 -24.65 -36.95
N SER A 58 -27.55 -25.39 -36.99
CA SER A 58 -27.23 -26.33 -38.07
C SER A 58 -26.57 -27.60 -37.50
N MET A 59 -26.85 -28.73 -38.16
CA MET A 59 -26.91 -30.10 -37.62
C MET A 59 -25.57 -30.86 -37.58
N CYS A 60 -25.47 -31.81 -36.62
CA CYS A 60 -24.53 -32.93 -36.63
C CYS A 60 -24.97 -34.04 -37.61
N PRO A 61 -24.08 -35.01 -37.92
CA PRO A 61 -24.29 -36.31 -37.27
C PRO A 61 -23.04 -37.05 -36.76
N ALA A 62 -23.29 -37.81 -35.68
CA ALA A 62 -22.75 -39.10 -35.18
C ALA A 62 -21.88 -39.95 -36.15
N SER A 63 -20.97 -40.85 -35.76
CA SER A 63 -20.40 -41.41 -34.50
C SER A 63 -19.25 -42.34 -34.94
N ALA A 64 -18.18 -42.53 -34.16
CA ALA A 64 -17.51 -43.84 -33.90
C ALA A 64 -16.10 -43.71 -33.28
N THR A 65 -15.97 -44.27 -32.07
CA THR A 65 -14.91 -45.16 -31.56
C THR A 65 -13.40 -44.83 -31.71
N HIS A 66 -12.73 -44.98 -30.55
CA HIS A 66 -11.29 -45.23 -30.30
C HIS A 66 -10.31 -44.06 -30.47
N SER A 67 -9.95 -43.47 -29.33
CA SER A 67 -8.83 -42.56 -29.14
C SER A 67 -7.49 -43.31 -29.19
N ALA A 68 -6.68 -43.00 -30.20
CA ALA A 68 -5.23 -43.04 -30.11
C ALA A 68 -4.74 -41.61 -30.41
N GLY A 69 -4.02 -40.99 -29.46
CA GLY A 69 -3.44 -39.67 -29.64
C GLY A 69 -2.33 -39.70 -30.71
N PRO A 70 -1.98 -38.54 -31.31
CA PRO A 70 -0.97 -38.48 -32.35
C PRO A 70 0.41 -38.86 -31.79
N ASP A 71 1.05 -39.79 -32.48
CA ASP A 71 2.41 -40.24 -32.26
C ASP A 71 3.37 -39.10 -32.66
N ILE A 72 4.06 -38.51 -31.67
CA ILE A 72 5.03 -37.44 -31.90
C ILE A 72 6.39 -38.11 -32.14
N THR A 73 6.74 -38.33 -33.40
CA THR A 73 8.11 -38.66 -33.81
C THR A 73 9.02 -37.46 -33.59
N VAL A 74 9.81 -37.52 -32.52
CA VAL A 74 10.96 -36.62 -32.30
C VAL A 74 12.11 -37.09 -33.21
N PRO A 75 12.72 -36.24 -34.05
CA PRO A 75 13.85 -36.64 -34.87
C PRO A 75 15.04 -37.04 -33.99
N LEU A 76 15.42 -38.32 -34.06
CA LEU A 76 16.68 -38.85 -33.56
C LEU A 76 17.82 -38.32 -34.43
N SER A 77 18.30 -37.13 -34.11
CA SER A 77 19.62 -36.69 -34.51
C SER A 77 20.23 -36.01 -33.31
N TRP A 78 20.96 -36.77 -32.50
CA TRP A 78 22.08 -36.37 -31.64
C TRP A 78 22.67 -37.65 -31.05
N GLY A 79 23.56 -38.27 -31.82
CA GLY A 79 24.20 -39.51 -31.43
C GLY A 79 25.26 -39.94 -32.43
N GLN A 80 26.41 -39.26 -32.43
CA GLN A 80 27.74 -39.87 -32.27
C GLN A 80 28.86 -38.86 -32.58
N PRO A 81 29.99 -38.93 -31.86
CA PRO A 81 31.16 -38.10 -32.12
C PRO A 81 31.98 -38.72 -33.26
N GLN A 82 32.27 -37.93 -34.28
CA GLN A 82 33.44 -38.17 -35.13
C GLN A 82 34.52 -37.17 -34.74
N ASP A 83 35.64 -37.73 -34.29
CA ASP A 83 36.96 -37.09 -34.37
C ASP A 83 37.12 -36.44 -35.73
N MET A 84 37.33 -35.12 -35.76
CA MET A 84 38.18 -34.43 -36.73
C MET A 84 38.54 -33.04 -36.17
N ALA A 85 39.82 -32.89 -35.89
CA ALA A 85 40.44 -31.66 -35.43
C ALA A 85 40.36 -30.59 -36.53
N HIS A 86 39.52 -29.57 -36.33
CA HIS A 86 39.70 -28.27 -36.98
C HIS A 86 39.34 -27.14 -36.01
N THR A 87 40.35 -26.33 -35.71
CA THR A 87 40.29 -25.09 -34.94
C THR A 87 39.42 -24.06 -35.66
N HIS A 88 38.17 -23.88 -35.21
CA HIS A 88 37.42 -22.65 -35.44
C HIS A 88 36.87 -22.14 -34.10
N ARG A 89 37.39 -20.98 -33.68
CA ARG A 89 36.87 -20.13 -32.60
C ARG A 89 35.43 -19.77 -32.93
N SER A 90 34.48 -20.42 -32.28
CA SER A 90 33.07 -20.02 -32.27
C SER A 90 32.89 -18.99 -31.16
N SER A 91 32.50 -17.77 -31.52
CA SER A 91 32.00 -16.76 -30.59
C SER A 91 30.79 -17.32 -29.86
N GLY A 92 30.94 -17.52 -28.55
CA GLY A 92 29.84 -17.89 -27.66
C GLY A 92 28.77 -16.81 -27.63
N ALA A 93 27.51 -17.25 -27.58
CA ALA A 93 26.35 -16.40 -27.48
C ALA A 93 26.40 -15.52 -26.21
N SER A 94 26.79 -14.26 -26.41
CA SER A 94 26.80 -13.19 -25.41
C SER A 94 25.38 -12.71 -25.12
N GLY A 95 24.61 -13.50 -24.38
CA GLY A 95 23.21 -13.17 -24.04
C GLY A 95 22.85 -13.24 -22.56
N TYR A 96 23.67 -13.88 -21.73
CA TYR A 96 23.41 -14.01 -20.29
C TYR A 96 24.48 -13.27 -19.52
N SER A 97 24.10 -12.20 -18.83
CA SER A 97 24.98 -11.50 -17.91
C SER A 97 25.38 -12.41 -16.75
N GLU A 98 26.52 -12.12 -16.12
CA GLU A 98 27.04 -12.83 -14.94
C GLU A 98 26.01 -12.93 -13.81
N ASN A 99 25.08 -11.97 -13.72
CA ASN A 99 23.93 -11.98 -12.81
C ASN A 99 22.99 -13.19 -13.01
N HIS A 100 22.87 -13.74 -14.23
CA HIS A 100 22.01 -14.89 -14.49
C HIS A 100 22.58 -16.19 -13.89
N ALA A 101 23.91 -16.28 -13.71
CA ALA A 101 24.54 -17.41 -13.04
C ALA A 101 24.17 -17.49 -11.55
N HIS A 102 23.90 -16.34 -10.92
CA HIS A 102 23.48 -16.27 -9.51
C HIS A 102 21.99 -16.50 -9.27
N TYR A 103 21.17 -16.45 -10.34
CA TYR A 103 19.71 -16.57 -10.23
C TYR A 103 19.27 -17.91 -9.65
N GLY A 104 19.90 -19.01 -10.07
CA GLY A 104 19.60 -20.35 -9.54
C GLY A 104 19.86 -20.47 -8.04
N ALA A 105 20.99 -19.93 -7.57
CA ALA A 105 21.36 -19.94 -6.15
C ALA A 105 20.45 -19.05 -5.30
N GLN A 106 20.08 -17.85 -5.79
CA GLN A 106 19.09 -17.01 -5.13
C GLN A 106 17.73 -17.68 -5.06
N HIS A 107 17.24 -18.24 -6.17
CA HIS A 107 15.94 -18.91 -6.19
C HIS A 107 15.90 -20.11 -5.23
N GLU A 108 16.96 -20.91 -5.16
CA GLU A 108 17.05 -22.02 -4.20
C GLU A 108 17.12 -21.53 -2.74
N HIS A 109 17.85 -20.45 -2.46
CA HIS A 109 17.89 -19.81 -1.15
C HIS A 109 16.50 -19.31 -0.72
N TRP A 110 15.78 -18.61 -1.60
CA TRP A 110 14.43 -18.13 -1.36
C TRP A 110 13.41 -19.27 -1.22
N ALA A 111 13.53 -20.33 -2.04
CA ALA A 111 12.69 -21.52 -1.91
C ALA A 111 12.91 -22.22 -0.55
N LYS A 112 14.16 -22.34 -0.08
CA LYS A 112 14.47 -22.88 1.24
C LYS A 112 13.87 -22.04 2.36
N LEU A 113 13.94 -20.72 2.27
CA LEU A 113 13.31 -19.81 3.24
C LEU A 113 11.77 -19.85 3.20
N THR A 114 11.18 -20.03 2.02
CA THR A 114 9.72 -19.99 1.81
C THR A 114 9.04 -21.29 2.23
N TYR A 115 9.70 -22.44 2.07
CA TYR A 115 9.15 -23.76 2.38
C TYR A 115 9.73 -24.42 3.64
N ALA A 116 10.70 -23.79 4.31
CA ALA A 116 11.05 -24.18 5.67
C ALA A 116 9.82 -23.96 6.55
N LEU A 117 9.27 -25.04 7.10
CA LEU A 117 8.31 -24.91 8.19
C LEU A 117 8.95 -24.03 9.27
N PRO A 118 8.24 -23.03 9.81
CA PRO A 118 8.76 -22.25 10.92
C PRO A 118 9.29 -23.23 11.98
N PRO A 119 10.46 -22.96 12.60
CA PRO A 119 10.91 -23.75 13.72
C PRO A 119 9.73 -23.92 14.67
N MET A 120 9.39 -25.17 15.00
CA MET A 120 8.25 -25.46 15.90
C MET A 120 8.36 -24.67 17.21
N ASP A 121 9.60 -24.27 17.55
CA ASP A 121 9.96 -23.44 18.69
C ASP A 121 10.51 -22.08 18.22
N ALA A 122 9.64 -21.18 17.76
CA ALA A 122 10.02 -19.82 17.37
C ALA A 122 9.74 -18.76 18.46
N ILE A 123 10.60 -17.73 18.54
CA ILE A 123 10.47 -16.54 19.39
C ILE A 123 10.38 -15.25 18.56
N MET A 124 9.92 -14.18 19.20
CA MET A 124 9.90 -12.83 18.62
C MET A 124 10.87 -11.93 19.38
N LEU A 125 11.65 -11.12 18.66
CA LEU A 125 12.57 -10.14 19.24
C LEU A 125 12.09 -8.72 18.91
N LYS A 126 12.15 -7.83 19.90
CA LYS A 126 12.06 -6.38 19.73
C LYS A 126 13.42 -5.78 20.03
N ILE A 127 14.07 -5.25 19.02
CA ILE A 127 15.45 -4.78 19.10
C ILE A 127 15.42 -3.24 19.02
N SER A 128 16.16 -2.55 19.88
CA SER A 128 16.21 -1.08 19.90
C SER A 128 17.62 -0.56 20.18
N ALA A 129 17.95 0.62 19.65
CA ALA A 129 19.18 1.33 19.99
C ALA A 129 18.98 2.22 21.22
N VAL A 130 19.92 2.17 22.16
CA VAL A 130 19.95 3.00 23.37
C VAL A 130 21.37 3.47 23.63
N HIS A 131 21.55 4.57 24.36
CA HIS A 131 22.86 5.00 24.86
C HIS A 131 22.90 4.99 26.39
N GLU A 132 24.11 4.85 26.96
CA GLU A 132 24.36 5.07 28.40
C GLU A 132 24.43 6.58 28.72
N GLY A 133 24.24 6.96 29.99
CA GLY A 133 24.44 8.37 30.43
C GLY A 133 23.19 9.23 30.71
N GLY A 134 21.99 8.68 30.67
CA GLY A 134 20.79 9.44 31.05
C GLY A 134 20.63 9.66 32.56
N LYS A 135 20.17 10.84 33.00
CA LYS A 135 19.79 11.14 34.41
C LYS A 135 18.63 10.29 34.98
N ARG A 136 18.26 9.18 34.34
CA ARG A 136 17.15 8.34 34.78
C ARG A 136 17.57 7.53 36.01
N LYS A 137 16.75 7.60 37.06
CA LYS A 137 16.97 6.91 38.35
C LYS A 137 17.03 5.38 38.27
N ASN A 138 16.72 4.78 37.12
CA ASN A 138 16.50 3.34 37.00
C ASN A 138 17.58 2.59 36.21
N GLY A 139 18.72 3.21 35.89
CA GLY A 139 19.86 2.52 35.26
C GLY A 139 19.60 1.95 33.85
N HIS A 140 18.43 2.21 33.26
CA HIS A 140 18.14 1.83 31.88
C HIS A 140 18.67 2.90 30.92
N GLY A 141 19.24 2.45 29.80
CA GLY A 141 19.69 3.32 28.72
C GLY A 141 18.59 4.24 28.17
N VAL A 142 19.00 5.32 27.51
CA VAL A 142 18.10 6.27 26.87
C VAL A 142 17.92 5.89 25.41
N PRO A 143 16.68 5.71 24.91
CA PRO A 143 16.44 5.36 23.52
C PRO A 143 16.97 6.41 22.54
N ILE A 144 17.65 5.95 21.49
CA ILE A 144 18.17 6.80 20.42
C ILE A 144 17.08 6.95 19.34
N GLY A 145 16.45 8.12 19.33
CA GLY A 145 15.38 8.44 18.38
C GLY A 145 14.27 7.39 18.34
N ASN A 146 13.87 7.00 17.13
CA ASN A 146 12.87 5.95 16.89
C ASN A 146 13.51 4.65 16.35
N ILE A 147 14.79 4.40 16.64
CA ILE A 147 15.52 3.23 16.12
C ILE A 147 15.08 1.97 16.87
N ARG A 148 14.08 1.29 16.31
CA ARG A 148 13.53 0.03 16.81
C ARG A 148 13.09 -0.85 15.66
N GLU A 149 13.22 -2.16 15.81
CA GLU A 149 12.78 -3.15 14.81
C GLU A 149 12.25 -4.40 15.50
N GLY A 150 11.29 -5.07 14.87
CA GLY A 150 10.79 -6.36 15.32
C GLY A 150 11.29 -7.48 14.40
N LYS A 151 11.86 -8.54 14.96
CA LYS A 151 12.16 -9.78 14.23
C LYS A 151 11.26 -10.90 14.76
N ARG A 152 10.68 -11.67 13.84
CA ARG A 152 9.85 -12.83 14.15
C ARG A 152 10.56 -14.09 13.67
N ASP A 153 10.02 -15.24 14.07
CA ASP A 153 10.45 -16.54 13.56
C ASP A 153 11.93 -16.86 13.85
N ILE A 154 12.44 -16.33 14.97
CA ILE A 154 13.79 -16.63 15.44
C ILE A 154 13.76 -17.97 16.18
N ASP A 155 14.68 -18.87 15.87
CA ASP A 155 14.81 -20.16 16.56
C ASP A 155 15.01 -19.94 18.07
N ALA A 156 14.16 -20.54 18.91
CA ALA A 156 14.30 -20.46 20.36
C ALA A 156 15.59 -21.12 20.89
N CYS A 157 16.22 -21.98 20.09
CA CYS A 157 17.49 -22.62 20.40
C CYS A 157 18.70 -21.71 20.17
N ILE A 158 18.50 -20.48 19.66
CA ILE A 158 19.57 -19.52 19.44
C ILE A 158 20.31 -19.18 20.75
N ASP A 159 21.64 -19.16 20.68
CA ASP A 159 22.50 -18.80 21.78
C ASP A 159 22.74 -17.28 21.86
N ALA A 160 23.48 -16.84 22.88
CA ALA A 160 23.72 -15.41 23.09
C ALA A 160 24.51 -14.74 21.94
N PRO A 161 25.61 -15.33 21.42
CA PRO A 161 26.30 -14.78 20.25
C PRO A 161 25.41 -14.65 19.02
N GLY A 162 24.59 -15.66 18.70
CA GLY A 162 23.65 -15.56 17.58
C GLY A 162 22.60 -14.45 17.77
N LEU A 163 22.14 -14.22 19.01
CA LEU A 163 21.26 -13.08 19.31
C LEU A 163 21.95 -11.73 19.14
N MET A 164 23.25 -11.64 19.46
CA MET A 164 24.05 -10.43 19.25
C MET A 164 24.20 -10.11 17.76
N GLU A 165 24.53 -11.12 16.95
CA GLU A 165 24.64 -10.99 15.49
C GLU A 165 23.32 -10.48 14.89
N ILE A 166 22.18 -11.11 15.23
CA ILE A 166 20.86 -10.65 14.79
C ILE A 166 20.58 -9.21 15.24
N ALA A 167 20.96 -8.84 16.47
CA ALA A 167 20.76 -7.49 16.99
C ALA A 167 21.57 -6.45 16.21
N PHE A 168 22.84 -6.72 15.94
CA PHE A 168 23.71 -5.84 15.17
C PHE A 168 23.26 -5.73 13.72
N ASP A 169 23.05 -6.83 13.01
CA ASP A 169 22.57 -6.83 11.62
C ASP A 169 21.28 -6.03 11.44
N THR A 170 20.41 -6.08 12.46
CA THR A 170 19.11 -5.42 12.41
C THR A 170 19.19 -3.90 12.69
N ILE A 171 20.02 -3.48 13.63
CA ILE A 171 20.00 -2.12 14.17
C ILE A 171 21.18 -1.27 13.71
N LEU A 172 22.33 -1.87 13.45
CA LEU A 172 23.56 -1.15 13.12
C LEU A 172 23.42 -0.27 11.87
N PRO A 173 22.84 -0.73 10.74
CA PRO A 173 22.63 0.15 9.58
C PRO A 173 21.80 1.40 9.91
N LYS A 174 20.85 1.29 10.85
CA LYS A 174 20.01 2.41 11.27
C LYS A 174 20.77 3.40 12.18
N ILE A 175 21.66 2.90 13.04
CA ILE A 175 22.54 3.76 13.86
C ILE A 175 23.51 4.53 12.95
N LEU A 176 24.15 3.83 12.00
CA LEU A 176 25.07 4.46 11.05
C LEU A 176 24.38 5.52 10.18
N THR A 177 23.14 5.25 9.75
CA THR A 177 22.32 6.24 9.03
C THR A 177 21.91 7.42 9.91
N PHE A 178 21.60 7.16 11.20
CA PHE A 178 21.17 8.20 12.14
C PHE A 178 22.29 9.21 12.42
N GLY A 179 23.52 8.72 12.64
CA GLY A 179 24.70 9.56 12.81
C GLY A 179 25.55 9.61 11.54
N ALA A 180 24.95 9.82 10.37
CA ALA A 180 25.68 9.85 9.10
C ALA A 180 26.78 10.92 9.14
N GLY A 181 28.04 10.49 8.96
CA GLY A 181 29.22 11.35 9.04
C GLY A 181 29.97 11.29 10.39
N PHE A 182 29.39 10.68 11.42
CA PHE A 182 30.07 10.36 12.67
C PHE A 182 30.70 8.96 12.61
N SER A 183 31.93 8.83 13.12
CA SER A 183 32.69 7.56 13.10
C SER A 183 32.43 6.75 14.37
N TRP A 184 31.37 5.96 14.37
CA TRP A 184 31.03 5.06 15.48
C TRP A 184 32.08 3.95 15.67
N CYS A 185 32.48 3.66 16.91
CA CYS A 185 33.33 2.50 17.23
C CYS A 185 32.43 1.33 17.61
N ILE A 186 32.05 0.54 16.61
CA ILE A 186 31.01 -0.51 16.70
C ILE A 186 31.44 -1.63 17.65
N GLU A 187 32.74 -1.87 17.78
CA GLU A 187 33.34 -2.90 18.63
C GLU A 187 33.06 -2.67 20.12
N GLU A 188 32.75 -1.44 20.52
CA GLU A 188 32.42 -1.11 21.90
C GLU A 188 30.91 -1.20 22.18
N PHE A 189 30.08 -1.43 21.16
CA PHE A 189 28.65 -1.57 21.38
C PHE A 189 28.35 -2.89 22.11
N ILE A 190 27.41 -2.84 23.04
CA ILE A 190 27.03 -3.99 23.87
C ILE A 190 25.57 -4.33 23.63
N VAL A 191 25.23 -5.61 23.48
CA VAL A 191 23.84 -6.05 23.39
C VAL A 191 23.38 -6.50 24.77
N ARG A 192 22.31 -5.87 25.28
CA ARG A 192 21.68 -6.21 26.57
C ARG A 192 20.24 -6.70 26.40
N ASP A 193 19.80 -7.61 27.26
CA ASP A 193 18.38 -8.00 27.31
C ASP A 193 17.53 -7.03 28.14
N ALA A 194 16.21 -7.26 28.21
CA ALA A 194 15.27 -6.45 28.99
C ALA A 194 15.60 -6.32 30.49
N MET A 195 16.40 -7.25 31.03
CA MET A 195 16.87 -7.25 32.42
C MET A 195 18.25 -6.57 32.55
N TRP A 196 18.73 -5.95 31.47
CA TRP A 196 20.02 -5.25 31.38
C TRP A 196 21.23 -6.18 31.53
N VAL A 197 21.06 -7.46 31.19
CA VAL A 197 22.15 -8.44 31.19
C VAL A 197 22.91 -8.35 29.88
N ASP A 198 24.24 -8.23 29.97
CA ASP A 198 25.15 -8.20 28.81
C ASP A 198 25.31 -9.60 28.20
N LEU A 199 24.84 -9.76 26.96
CA LEU A 199 24.84 -11.03 26.25
C LEU A 199 26.26 -11.54 25.95
N SER A 200 27.27 -10.67 25.87
CA SER A 200 28.66 -11.07 25.60
C SER A 200 29.26 -11.89 26.74
N THR A 201 28.71 -11.76 27.95
CA THR A 201 29.16 -12.50 29.14
C THR A 201 28.62 -13.94 29.19
N HIS A 202 27.70 -14.29 28.30
CA HIS A 202 27.09 -15.62 28.25
C HIS A 202 27.90 -16.60 27.41
N LYS A 203 27.85 -17.87 27.80
CA LYS A 203 28.52 -18.95 27.07
C LYS A 203 27.87 -19.15 25.71
N ALA A 204 28.67 -19.11 24.64
CA ALA A 204 28.31 -19.68 23.34
C ALA A 204 27.87 -21.14 23.54
N SER A 205 26.89 -21.63 22.78
CA SER A 205 26.27 -22.98 22.84
C SER A 205 25.10 -23.24 23.79
N ILE A 206 24.67 -22.28 24.61
CA ILE A 206 23.47 -22.46 25.46
C ILE A 206 22.33 -21.60 24.90
N PRO A 207 21.17 -22.21 24.56
CA PRO A 207 19.99 -21.46 24.16
C PRO A 207 19.59 -20.41 25.20
N TYR A 208 19.60 -19.14 24.82
CA TYR A 208 19.49 -18.05 25.79
C TYR A 208 18.06 -17.90 26.35
N PHE A 209 17.04 -17.95 25.48
CA PHE A 209 15.64 -17.74 25.86
C PHE A 209 14.81 -19.02 25.99
N LEU A 210 15.33 -20.19 25.58
CA LEU A 210 14.55 -21.44 25.49
C LEU A 210 13.85 -21.80 26.80
N LEU A 211 14.57 -21.77 27.93
CA LEU A 211 14.00 -22.09 29.24
C LEU A 211 12.87 -21.14 29.64
N GLN A 212 12.92 -19.88 29.18
CA GLN A 212 11.87 -18.91 29.45
C GLN A 212 10.61 -19.21 28.62
N CYS A 213 10.73 -19.88 27.47
CA CYS A 213 9.61 -20.30 26.64
C CYS A 213 8.93 -21.58 27.12
N MET A 214 9.58 -22.38 27.97
CA MET A 214 9.03 -23.61 28.53
C MET A 214 8.06 -23.30 29.69
N VAL A 215 6.78 -23.60 29.52
CA VAL A 215 5.74 -23.37 30.53
C VAL A 215 5.12 -24.71 30.95
N THR A 216 4.98 -24.94 32.25
CA THR A 216 4.27 -26.11 32.78
C THR A 216 2.76 -25.98 32.53
N SER A 217 2.15 -26.93 31.84
CA SER A 217 0.70 -26.97 31.65
C SER A 217 -0.03 -27.23 32.98
N LYS A 218 -1.01 -26.40 33.33
CA LYS A 218 -1.82 -26.57 34.55
C LYS A 218 -2.89 -27.67 34.44
N LYS A 219 -3.23 -28.12 33.24
CA LYS A 219 -4.45 -28.92 32.99
C LYS A 219 -4.22 -30.42 32.87
N VAL A 220 -3.08 -30.89 32.38
CA VAL A 220 -2.86 -32.33 32.11
C VAL A 220 -1.37 -32.62 32.21
N SER A 221 -0.95 -33.33 33.27
CA SER A 221 0.44 -33.74 33.55
C SER A 221 1.44 -32.58 33.69
N LYS A 222 2.53 -32.75 34.44
CA LYS A 222 3.61 -31.73 34.58
C LYS A 222 4.44 -31.56 33.30
N ALA A 223 3.86 -31.80 32.12
CA ALA A 223 4.52 -31.65 30.84
C ALA A 223 4.88 -30.17 30.60
N LEU A 224 6.14 -29.94 30.20
CA LEU A 224 6.60 -28.66 29.70
C LEU A 224 6.09 -28.50 28.27
N MET A 225 5.43 -27.38 28.01
CA MET A 225 4.95 -26.99 26.69
C MET A 225 5.71 -25.74 26.27
N PHE A 226 6.22 -25.75 25.05
CA PHE A 226 6.80 -24.55 24.46
C PHE A 226 5.71 -23.52 24.21
N LYS A 227 5.99 -22.26 24.56
CA LYS A 227 5.14 -21.13 24.25
C LYS A 227 5.99 -20.01 23.65
N THR A 228 5.67 -19.64 22.42
CA THR A 228 6.23 -18.46 21.77
C THR A 228 6.08 -17.23 22.66
N LYS A 229 7.18 -16.52 22.84
CA LYS A 229 7.27 -15.29 23.63
C LYS A 229 7.98 -14.21 22.83
N GLN A 230 7.70 -12.97 23.22
CA GLN A 230 8.41 -11.80 22.74
C GLN A 230 9.44 -11.38 23.78
N PHE A 231 10.68 -11.20 23.34
CA PHE A 231 11.79 -10.69 24.13
C PHE A 231 12.24 -9.33 23.60
N ALA A 232 12.98 -8.58 24.42
CA ALA A 232 13.57 -7.31 24.02
C ALA A 232 15.09 -7.38 24.15
N LEU A 233 15.77 -6.90 23.11
CA LEU A 233 17.22 -6.70 23.07
C LEU A 233 17.51 -5.22 22.83
N MET A 234 18.58 -4.73 23.43
CA MET A 234 19.00 -3.34 23.35
C MET A 234 20.46 -3.31 22.89
N VAL A 235 20.72 -2.68 21.75
CA VAL A 235 22.08 -2.34 21.32
C VAL A 235 22.45 -1.05 22.04
N VAL A 236 23.41 -1.14 22.94
CA VAL A 236 23.81 -0.09 23.87
C VAL A 236 25.08 0.58 23.36
N ILE A 237 24.99 1.87 23.08
CA ILE A 237 26.13 2.74 22.76
C ILE A 237 26.75 3.21 24.08
N PRO A 238 28.07 3.06 24.28
CA PRO A 238 28.77 3.58 25.45
C PRO A 238 28.55 5.08 25.64
N GLU A 239 28.49 5.53 26.91
CA GLU A 239 28.29 6.94 27.25
C GLU A 239 29.37 7.84 26.65
N ALA A 240 30.63 7.38 26.61
CA ALA A 240 31.75 8.12 26.03
C ALA A 240 31.52 8.45 24.55
N GLN A 241 31.21 7.44 23.73
CA GLN A 241 30.91 7.65 22.31
C GLN A 241 29.68 8.51 22.07
N TRP A 242 28.65 8.38 22.92
CA TRP A 242 27.46 9.22 22.79
C TRP A 242 27.77 10.70 23.05
N ASN A 243 28.60 11.00 24.04
CA ASN A 243 29.04 12.37 24.31
C ASN A 243 29.87 12.93 23.14
N GLU A 244 30.76 12.13 22.56
CA GLU A 244 31.53 12.51 21.36
C GLU A 244 30.61 12.82 20.16
N TYR A 245 29.53 12.06 20.00
CA TYR A 245 28.52 12.30 18.98
C TYR A 245 27.75 13.62 19.22
N GLU A 246 27.37 13.91 20.46
CA GLU A 246 26.71 15.18 20.81
C GLU A 246 27.64 16.38 20.55
N GLU A 247 28.92 16.29 20.92
CA GLU A 247 29.92 17.33 20.62
C GLU A 247 30.13 17.51 19.10
N TRP A 248 30.17 16.41 18.35
CA TRP A 248 30.26 16.45 16.89
C TRP A 248 29.05 17.15 16.26
N LEU A 249 27.83 16.87 16.75
CA LEU A 249 26.60 17.55 16.30
C LEU A 249 26.65 19.05 16.57
N GLU A 250 27.02 19.47 17.79
CA GLU A 250 27.12 20.89 18.16
C GLU A 250 28.12 21.62 17.23
N LYS A 251 29.28 21.00 16.96
CA LYS A 251 30.28 21.55 16.04
C LYS A 251 29.80 21.62 14.60
N ALA A 252 29.02 20.64 14.14
CA ALA A 252 28.46 20.64 12.79
C ALA A 252 27.43 21.78 12.62
N GLU A 253 26.62 22.06 13.63
CA GLU A 253 25.67 23.18 13.63
C GLU A 253 26.39 24.55 13.60
N GLU A 254 27.50 24.69 14.34
CA GLU A 254 28.34 25.90 14.29
C GLU A 254 28.95 26.16 12.91
N CYS A 255 29.39 25.12 12.20
CA CYS A 255 29.97 25.25 10.85
C CYS A 255 28.93 25.74 9.82
N VAL A 256 27.65 25.35 9.98
CA VAL A 256 26.55 25.80 9.12
C VAL A 256 26.11 27.22 9.47
N ALA A 257 26.34 27.68 10.71
CA ALA A 257 25.92 28.99 11.20
C ALA A 257 26.85 30.15 10.79
N VAL A 258 27.98 29.91 10.11
CA VAL A 258 28.77 31.00 9.52
C VAL A 258 27.93 31.64 8.41
N PRO A 259 27.53 32.92 8.54
CA PRO A 259 26.74 33.57 7.52
C PRO A 259 27.63 33.74 6.28
N THR A 260 27.45 32.85 5.33
CA THR A 260 27.92 33.02 3.97
C THR A 260 27.14 34.23 3.45
N SER A 261 27.70 35.42 3.64
CA SER A 261 27.19 36.72 3.18
C SER A 261 27.30 36.89 1.66
N VAL A 262 27.22 35.79 0.92
CA VAL A 262 27.11 35.80 -0.53
C VAL A 262 25.61 35.88 -0.85
N PRO A 263 25.15 36.88 -1.64
CA PRO A 263 23.72 37.10 -1.84
C PRO A 263 23.08 35.92 -2.58
N ALA A 264 22.26 35.14 -1.89
CA ALA A 264 21.47 34.04 -2.43
C ALA A 264 20.37 34.46 -3.44
N LEU A 265 20.35 35.74 -3.85
CA LEU A 265 19.36 36.28 -4.78
C LEU A 265 19.67 35.96 -6.26
N GLU A 266 20.92 35.65 -6.63
CA GLU A 266 21.28 35.45 -8.04
C GLU A 266 20.96 34.05 -8.59
N VAL A 267 20.94 33.01 -7.76
CA VAL A 267 20.71 31.63 -8.24
C VAL A 267 19.21 31.38 -8.52
N TYR A 268 18.31 32.00 -7.77
CA TYR A 268 16.86 31.91 -8.03
C TYR A 268 16.39 32.79 -9.20
N GLN A 269 17.09 33.88 -9.52
CA GLN A 269 16.71 34.76 -10.63
C GLN A 269 17.09 34.23 -12.01
N ARG A 270 18.10 33.35 -12.15
CA ARG A 270 18.46 32.81 -13.48
C ARG A 270 17.52 31.73 -14.01
N VAL A 271 16.79 31.02 -13.15
CA VAL A 271 15.83 29.99 -13.60
C VAL A 271 14.42 30.58 -13.83
N ALA A 272 14.07 31.69 -13.18
CA ALA A 272 12.74 32.30 -13.27
C ALA A 272 12.51 33.20 -14.51
N VAL A 273 13.54 33.49 -15.30
CA VAL A 273 13.45 34.44 -16.44
C VAL A 273 12.84 33.83 -17.71
N LEU A 274 12.67 32.50 -17.81
CA LEU A 274 12.15 31.88 -19.03
C LEU A 274 10.63 31.63 -19.07
N VAL A 275 9.89 31.88 -18.00
CA VAL A 275 8.41 31.79 -18.05
C VAL A 275 7.80 32.86 -17.15
N SER A 276 7.38 33.98 -17.74
CA SER A 276 6.51 34.95 -17.06
C SER A 276 5.31 35.29 -17.94
N VAL A 277 4.12 34.98 -17.42
CA VAL A 277 2.81 35.44 -17.89
C VAL A 277 2.18 36.19 -16.70
N PRO A 278 1.55 37.36 -16.89
CA PRO A 278 1.10 38.21 -15.79
C PRO A 278 -0.19 37.72 -15.15
N ALA A 279 -0.26 37.81 -13.82
CA ALA A 279 -1.44 37.51 -13.02
C ALA A 279 -2.31 38.76 -12.81
N SER A 280 -3.62 38.64 -12.99
CA SER A 280 -4.61 39.66 -12.61
C SER A 280 -5.12 39.44 -11.19
N GLU A 281 -5.24 40.54 -10.46
CA GLU A 281 -5.80 40.67 -9.11
C GLU A 281 -7.27 40.27 -9.04
N VAL A 282 -7.63 39.49 -8.00
CA VAL A 282 -9.03 39.27 -7.60
C VAL A 282 -9.14 39.50 -6.09
N SER A 283 -9.98 40.46 -5.72
CA SER A 283 -10.29 40.89 -4.36
C SER A 283 -11.18 39.91 -3.60
N GLN A 284 -10.90 39.68 -2.32
CA GLN A 284 -11.75 38.93 -1.38
C GLN A 284 -12.75 39.85 -0.66
N PRO A 285 -13.95 39.36 -0.27
CA PRO A 285 -14.81 40.05 0.67
C PRO A 285 -14.75 39.47 2.10
N THR A 286 -14.85 40.40 3.04
CA THR A 286 -14.86 40.30 4.50
C THR A 286 -16.08 39.56 5.07
N ILE A 287 -15.87 38.68 6.06
CA ILE A 287 -16.91 37.98 6.83
C ILE A 287 -17.08 38.64 8.21
N VAL A 288 -18.33 38.90 8.60
CA VAL A 288 -18.75 39.39 9.93
C VAL A 288 -19.34 38.23 10.75
N PRO A 289 -19.09 38.12 12.07
CA PRO A 289 -19.54 36.99 12.88
C PRO A 289 -20.95 37.20 13.47
N SER A 290 -21.76 36.14 13.50
CA SER A 290 -23.07 36.11 14.16
C SER A 290 -23.08 35.13 15.33
N THR A 291 -23.57 35.64 16.46
CA THR A 291 -23.66 35.04 17.79
C THR A 291 -25.06 34.48 17.99
N HIS A 292 -25.24 33.22 18.42
CA HIS A 292 -26.47 32.82 19.13
C HIS A 292 -26.23 31.71 20.17
N GLN A 293 -26.88 31.95 21.32
CA GLN A 293 -26.90 31.21 22.58
C GLN A 293 -28.01 30.14 22.62
N PRO A 294 -28.06 29.28 23.67
CA PRO A 294 -28.71 27.96 23.65
C PRO A 294 -30.14 27.97 24.21
N SER A 295 -30.95 26.98 23.82
CA SER A 295 -32.25 26.68 24.40
C SER A 295 -32.31 25.28 25.03
N ALA A 296 -33.07 25.21 26.12
CA ALA A 296 -32.99 24.19 27.15
C ALA A 296 -34.03 23.05 27.01
N SER A 297 -33.62 21.87 27.52
CA SER A 297 -34.38 20.92 28.35
C SER A 297 -35.92 20.86 28.23
N THR A 298 -36.45 19.67 27.95
CA THR A 298 -37.53 19.13 28.80
C THR A 298 -37.53 17.60 28.88
N LYS A 299 -37.50 17.12 30.13
CA LYS A 299 -37.75 15.74 30.58
C LYS A 299 -39.21 15.35 30.34
N ARG A 300 -39.47 14.10 29.93
CA ARG A 300 -40.75 13.44 30.22
C ARG A 300 -40.55 11.99 30.64
N SER A 301 -40.93 11.74 31.89
CA SER A 301 -41.24 10.45 32.50
C SER A 301 -42.62 9.99 32.02
N HIS A 302 -42.84 8.69 31.75
CA HIS A 302 -43.88 7.92 32.44
C HIS A 302 -43.92 6.42 32.09
N ARG A 303 -43.96 5.62 33.15
CA ARG A 303 -44.75 4.39 33.43
C ARG A 303 -44.54 3.06 32.66
N GLN A 304 -44.17 2.10 33.49
CA GLN A 304 -44.42 0.66 33.48
C GLN A 304 -45.86 0.26 33.08
N ASN A 305 -46.04 -0.87 32.37
CA ASN A 305 -46.54 -2.11 32.99
C ASN A 305 -46.79 -3.28 31.99
N LEU A 306 -46.36 -4.46 32.46
CA LEU A 306 -46.97 -5.80 32.40
C LEU A 306 -46.95 -6.66 31.12
N SER A 307 -46.21 -7.76 31.30
CA SER A 307 -46.21 -9.06 30.65
C SER A 307 -47.54 -9.82 30.76
N ILE A 308 -47.92 -10.60 29.74
CA ILE A 308 -48.60 -11.90 29.90
C ILE A 308 -48.21 -12.84 28.73
N SER A 309 -47.77 -14.05 29.07
CA SER A 309 -47.45 -15.19 28.20
C SER A 309 -48.69 -16.03 27.84
N SER A 310 -48.56 -16.98 26.89
CA SER A 310 -49.24 -18.31 26.78
C SER A 310 -49.62 -18.62 25.31
N THR A 311 -48.97 -19.55 24.59
CA THR A 311 -49.00 -21.03 24.54
C THR A 311 -49.85 -21.63 23.40
N SER A 312 -49.32 -22.72 22.81
CA SER A 312 -49.98 -23.77 22.02
C SER A 312 -50.36 -23.39 20.57
N SER A 313 -50.32 -24.23 19.54
CA SER A 313 -50.31 -25.70 19.42
C SER A 313 -49.88 -26.12 17.99
N LEU A 314 -49.82 -27.44 17.78
CA LEU A 314 -49.17 -28.28 16.74
C LEU A 314 -49.69 -28.19 15.27
N PRO A 315 -49.00 -28.87 14.31
CA PRO A 315 -49.10 -28.67 12.84
C PRO A 315 -49.93 -29.75 12.11
N PRO A 316 -50.12 -29.62 10.77
CA PRO A 316 -50.36 -30.81 9.96
C PRO A 316 -49.52 -30.93 8.67
N HIS A 317 -48.91 -32.10 8.56
CA HIS A 317 -48.87 -33.06 7.44
C HIS A 317 -48.37 -32.72 6.02
N LYS A 318 -47.37 -33.53 5.66
CA LYS A 318 -46.79 -33.91 4.36
C LYS A 318 -47.80 -34.11 3.21
N LYS A 319 -47.40 -33.69 2.01
CA LYS A 319 -47.74 -34.35 0.73
C LYS A 319 -46.54 -34.30 -0.23
N LEU A 320 -46.15 -35.47 -0.73
CA LEU A 320 -45.10 -35.72 -1.72
C LEU A 320 -45.76 -35.96 -3.09
N ALA A 321 -45.21 -35.36 -4.15
CA ALA A 321 -45.34 -35.78 -5.57
C ALA A 321 -44.29 -35.03 -6.42
N PRO A 322 -44.00 -35.41 -7.70
CA PRO A 322 -42.67 -35.87 -8.09
C PRO A 322 -41.93 -34.97 -9.11
N ALA A 323 -40.68 -35.38 -9.33
CA ALA A 323 -39.63 -34.94 -10.25
C ALA A 323 -40.06 -34.15 -11.51
N GLN A 324 -39.38 -33.02 -11.72
CA GLN A 324 -39.20 -32.39 -13.03
C GLN A 324 -37.74 -32.03 -13.29
N VAL A 325 -37.44 -32.06 -14.58
CA VAL A 325 -36.16 -32.08 -15.28
C VAL A 325 -35.46 -30.71 -15.25
N VAL A 326 -34.13 -30.74 -15.19
CA VAL A 326 -33.19 -29.61 -15.10
C VAL A 326 -33.00 -28.87 -16.44
N PRO A 327 -33.02 -27.52 -16.45
CA PRO A 327 -32.32 -26.69 -17.43
C PRO A 327 -31.08 -25.96 -16.84
N PRO A 328 -30.17 -25.42 -17.66
CA PRO A 328 -28.76 -25.27 -17.30
C PRO A 328 -28.39 -23.97 -16.56
N ARG A 329 -27.47 -24.14 -15.59
CA ARG A 329 -26.45 -23.24 -15.03
C ARG A 329 -26.84 -21.76 -14.81
N SER A 330 -27.36 -21.50 -13.61
CA SER A 330 -27.30 -20.18 -12.97
C SER A 330 -25.91 -19.93 -12.36
N LEU A 331 -25.48 -18.66 -12.35
CA LEU A 331 -24.24 -18.14 -11.75
C LEU A 331 -24.24 -18.14 -10.21
N PHE A 332 -24.96 -19.08 -9.59
CA PHE A 332 -24.94 -19.28 -8.14
C PHE A 332 -24.55 -20.73 -7.86
N SER A 333 -23.26 -20.96 -7.65
CA SER A 333 -22.74 -22.22 -7.12
C SER A 333 -23.42 -22.48 -5.77
N SER A 334 -24.06 -23.64 -5.60
CA SER A 334 -24.50 -24.05 -4.27
C SER A 334 -23.29 -24.12 -3.33
N PRO A 335 -23.43 -23.78 -2.04
CA PRO A 335 -22.35 -23.93 -1.06
C PRO A 335 -21.73 -25.33 -1.12
N ASP A 336 -20.42 -25.41 -0.86
CA ASP A 336 -19.73 -26.69 -0.94
C ASP A 336 -20.39 -27.74 -0.03
N ARG A 337 -20.41 -28.99 -0.50
CA ARG A 337 -21.09 -30.08 0.20
C ARG A 337 -20.44 -30.39 1.55
N SER A 338 -19.16 -30.06 1.73
CA SER A 338 -18.47 -30.20 3.01
C SER A 338 -18.90 -29.10 4.00
N ASP A 339 -19.02 -27.85 3.56
CA ASP A 339 -19.53 -26.73 4.38
C ASP A 339 -20.96 -26.98 4.83
N LEU A 340 -21.83 -27.45 3.93
CA LEU A 340 -23.21 -27.79 4.26
C LEU A 340 -23.26 -28.96 5.26
N LYS A 341 -22.40 -29.98 5.09
CA LYS A 341 -22.30 -31.09 6.06
C LYS A 341 -21.78 -30.62 7.41
N GLN A 342 -20.84 -29.67 7.45
CA GLN A 342 -20.32 -29.11 8.69
C GLN A 342 -21.38 -28.28 9.41
N ALA A 343 -22.11 -27.42 8.68
CA ALA A 343 -23.23 -26.63 9.19
C ALA A 343 -24.40 -27.49 9.69
N LEU A 344 -24.66 -28.64 9.04
CA LEU A 344 -25.68 -29.59 9.49
C LEU A 344 -25.20 -30.44 10.68
N ARG A 345 -23.90 -30.75 10.76
CA ARG A 345 -23.30 -31.49 11.90
C ARG A 345 -23.24 -30.66 13.17
N SER A 346 -23.14 -29.33 13.07
CA SER A 346 -23.15 -28.43 14.24
C SER A 346 -24.51 -28.28 14.91
N GLY A 347 -25.56 -28.95 14.39
CA GLY A 347 -26.79 -29.26 15.14
C GLY A 347 -27.75 -28.07 15.28
N GLY A 348 -29.05 -28.33 15.10
CA GLY A 348 -30.15 -27.36 15.26
C GLY A 348 -30.37 -26.86 16.70
N THR A 349 -29.31 -26.53 17.41
CA THR A 349 -29.31 -25.77 18.66
C THR A 349 -29.17 -24.29 18.33
N THR A 350 -30.06 -23.48 18.91
CA THR A 350 -30.18 -22.03 18.69
C THR A 350 -28.84 -21.31 18.89
N SER A 351 -28.48 -20.47 17.91
CA SER A 351 -27.29 -19.60 17.85
C SER A 351 -26.01 -20.24 17.29
N LEU A 352 -26.07 -20.76 16.06
CA LEU A 352 -24.85 -20.85 15.25
C LEU A 352 -24.43 -19.42 14.91
N ASP A 353 -23.27 -18.99 15.42
CA ASP A 353 -22.69 -17.71 15.01
C ASP A 353 -22.16 -17.87 13.58
N VAL A 354 -23.01 -17.55 12.61
CA VAL A 354 -22.69 -17.66 11.17
C VAL A 354 -21.41 -16.87 10.84
N ALA A 355 -21.09 -15.82 11.59
CA ALA A 355 -19.87 -15.04 11.43
C ALA A 355 -18.61 -15.87 11.75
N GLN A 356 -18.66 -16.69 12.82
CA GLN A 356 -17.56 -17.63 13.14
C GLN A 356 -17.39 -18.71 12.09
N VAL A 357 -18.47 -19.15 11.45
CA VAL A 357 -18.39 -20.18 10.40
C VAL A 357 -17.84 -19.61 9.09
N LEU A 358 -18.18 -18.36 8.77
CA LEU A 358 -17.73 -17.68 7.55
C LEU A 358 -16.37 -16.97 7.72
N ASN A 359 -15.75 -17.01 8.90
CA ASN A 359 -14.59 -16.19 9.28
C ASN A 359 -14.79 -14.70 8.95
N THR A 360 -16.04 -14.23 9.02
CA THR A 360 -16.36 -12.81 8.86
C THR A 360 -16.51 -12.18 10.22
N TYR A 361 -16.04 -10.96 10.38
CA TYR A 361 -16.31 -10.18 11.58
C TYR A 361 -16.72 -8.77 11.20
N THR A 362 -17.59 -8.20 12.03
CA THR A 362 -18.16 -6.87 11.79
C THR A 362 -17.88 -5.98 12.98
N GLU A 363 -17.30 -4.81 12.71
CA GLU A 363 -16.95 -3.81 13.73
C GLU A 363 -17.60 -2.47 13.43
N HIS A 364 -17.97 -1.74 14.47
CA HIS A 364 -18.28 -0.32 14.35
C HIS A 364 -16.99 0.48 14.26
N VAL A 365 -16.92 1.37 13.27
CA VAL A 365 -15.72 2.15 12.98
C VAL A 365 -16.04 3.64 12.88
N GLN A 366 -15.03 4.46 13.18
CA GLN A 366 -14.96 5.84 12.72
C GLN A 366 -14.08 5.88 11.48
N PHE A 367 -14.66 6.26 10.36
CA PHE A 367 -13.99 6.35 9.07
C PHE A 367 -13.54 7.78 8.79
N TYR A 368 -12.28 7.92 8.38
CA TYR A 368 -11.65 9.16 8.00
C TYR A 368 -11.18 9.05 6.55
N ARG A 369 -11.72 9.89 5.66
CA ARG A 369 -11.25 9.91 4.27
C ARG A 369 -9.85 10.50 4.22
N ILE A 370 -8.93 9.81 3.54
CA ILE A 370 -7.59 10.36 3.31
C ILE A 370 -7.72 11.48 2.28
N PRO A 371 -7.27 12.71 2.59
CA PRO A 371 -7.40 13.83 1.68
C PRO A 371 -6.46 13.67 0.50
N THR A 372 -7.00 13.81 -0.71
CA THR A 372 -6.19 13.89 -1.93
C THR A 372 -5.57 15.27 -2.04
N ARG A 373 -4.24 15.32 -2.19
CA ARG A 373 -3.47 16.57 -2.31
C ARG A 373 -2.42 16.42 -3.41
N PRO A 374 -2.16 17.48 -4.21
CA PRO A 374 -1.03 17.48 -5.13
C PRO A 374 0.28 17.25 -4.37
N LEU A 375 1.16 16.39 -4.90
CA LEU A 375 2.45 16.09 -4.28
C LEU A 375 3.28 17.36 -4.03
N ALA A 376 3.23 18.33 -4.96
CA ALA A 376 3.91 19.61 -4.82
C ALA A 376 3.45 20.41 -3.59
N ASP A 377 2.18 20.35 -3.23
CA ASP A 377 1.66 21.04 -2.05
C ASP A 377 2.13 20.35 -0.77
N ILE A 378 2.19 19.01 -0.77
CA ILE A 378 2.72 18.22 0.35
C ILE A 378 4.20 18.55 0.59
N LEU A 379 4.98 18.67 -0.48
CA LEU A 379 6.40 19.03 -0.35
C LEU A 379 6.58 20.46 0.18
N LYS A 380 5.80 21.42 -0.33
CA LYS A 380 5.92 22.83 0.05
C LYS A 380 5.44 23.13 1.47
N ASN A 381 4.42 22.42 1.95
CA ASN A 381 3.79 22.72 3.23
C ASN A 381 3.97 21.56 4.22
N VAL A 382 4.84 21.77 5.20
CA VAL A 382 5.13 20.80 6.27
C VAL A 382 3.87 20.33 7.01
N LYS A 383 2.82 21.16 7.11
CA LYS A 383 1.56 20.77 7.75
C LYS A 383 0.83 19.64 7.02
N TYR A 384 1.09 19.45 5.72
CA TYR A 384 0.49 18.38 4.93
C TYR A 384 1.31 17.08 4.96
N ARG A 385 2.51 17.10 5.54
CA ARG A 385 3.34 15.89 5.72
C ARG A 385 2.85 15.01 6.86
N SER A 386 1.99 15.54 7.74
CA SER A 386 1.31 14.79 8.79
C SER A 386 -0.20 14.84 8.58
N TYR A 387 -0.87 13.70 8.76
CA TYR A 387 -2.33 13.64 8.75
C TYR A 387 -2.86 13.66 10.18
N THR A 388 -3.40 14.80 10.60
CA THR A 388 -4.04 14.94 11.92
C THR A 388 -5.50 14.55 11.83
N LEU A 389 -5.91 13.58 12.67
CA LEU A 389 -7.29 13.15 12.75
C LEU A 389 -8.15 14.18 13.48
N ASP A 390 -9.12 14.75 12.77
CA ASP A 390 -10.15 15.59 13.36
C ASP A 390 -11.43 14.76 13.53
N SER A 391 -11.82 14.52 14.78
CA SER A 391 -13.04 13.78 15.10
C SER A 391 -14.30 14.36 14.46
N SER A 392 -14.32 15.66 14.15
CA SER A 392 -15.45 16.31 13.47
C SER A 392 -15.59 15.88 12.00
N GLN A 393 -14.51 15.40 11.39
CA GLN A 393 -14.48 14.88 10.02
C GLN A 393 -14.73 13.37 9.94
N SER A 394 -14.88 12.71 11.09
CA SER A 394 -15.14 11.28 11.14
C SER A 394 -16.56 10.96 10.67
N ILE A 395 -16.68 9.88 9.91
CA ILE A 395 -17.96 9.33 9.46
C ILE A 395 -18.16 8.02 10.21
N ILE A 396 -19.29 7.86 10.88
CA ILE A 396 -19.58 6.61 11.59
C ILE A 396 -19.93 5.54 10.56
N GLY A 397 -19.36 4.36 10.72
CA GLY A 397 -19.59 3.24 9.82
C GLY A 397 -19.58 1.89 10.51
N GLN A 398 -19.84 0.88 9.69
CA GLN A 398 -19.70 -0.52 10.01
C GLN A 398 -18.79 -1.17 8.97
N LEU A 399 -17.71 -1.78 9.43
CA LEU A 399 -16.77 -2.51 8.60
C LEU A 399 -16.99 -4.01 8.80
N THR A 400 -17.30 -4.73 7.73
CA THR A 400 -17.36 -6.19 7.72
C THR A 400 -16.17 -6.72 6.95
N VAL A 401 -15.30 -7.48 7.61
CA VAL A 401 -14.08 -8.05 7.02
C VAL A 401 -14.25 -9.54 6.88
N ASN A 402 -13.87 -10.09 5.72
CA ASN A 402 -13.72 -11.53 5.53
C ASN A 402 -12.26 -11.92 5.85
N ALA A 403 -12.04 -12.45 7.04
CA ALA A 403 -10.72 -12.82 7.56
C ALA A 403 -10.33 -14.27 7.22
N SER A 404 -11.09 -14.94 6.35
CA SER A 404 -10.74 -16.28 5.90
C SER A 404 -9.38 -16.27 5.22
N ILE A 405 -8.53 -17.24 5.54
CA ILE A 405 -7.21 -17.38 4.89
C ILE A 405 -7.38 -17.60 3.39
N CYS A 406 -8.45 -18.31 2.97
CA CYS A 406 -8.76 -18.56 1.57
C CYS A 406 -9.23 -17.29 0.80
N SER A 407 -9.62 -16.23 1.51
CA SER A 407 -10.05 -14.96 0.91
C SER A 407 -8.99 -13.86 1.05
N MET A 408 -7.86 -14.14 1.71
CA MET A 408 -6.77 -13.19 1.90
C MET A 408 -6.20 -12.78 0.53
N LEU A 409 -6.23 -11.48 0.23
CA LEU A 409 -5.75 -10.92 -1.04
C LEU A 409 -4.23 -10.75 -1.06
N GLY A 410 -3.59 -10.75 0.11
CA GLY A 410 -2.14 -10.67 0.21
C GLY A 410 -1.67 -10.57 1.66
N ALA A 411 -0.43 -10.97 1.90
CA ALA A 411 0.26 -10.81 3.17
C ALA A 411 1.61 -10.15 2.93
N GLY A 412 1.78 -8.94 3.46
CA GLY A 412 3.07 -8.26 3.54
C GLY A 412 3.71 -8.46 4.92
N VAL A 413 4.95 -7.99 5.07
CA VAL A 413 5.73 -8.12 6.32
C VAL A 413 4.99 -7.55 7.55
N PHE A 414 4.18 -6.51 7.37
CA PHE A 414 3.50 -5.79 8.45
C PHE A 414 1.97 -5.76 8.35
N LYS A 415 1.38 -6.24 7.25
CA LYS A 415 -0.06 -6.09 6.99
C LYS A 415 -0.61 -7.28 6.21
N THR A 416 -1.85 -7.65 6.49
CA THR A 416 -2.64 -8.55 5.64
C THR A 416 -3.71 -7.74 4.92
N ALA A 417 -4.01 -8.12 3.68
CA ALA A 417 -5.07 -7.52 2.88
C ALA A 417 -6.23 -8.51 2.80
N HIS A 418 -7.41 -8.04 3.20
CA HIS A 418 -8.63 -8.84 3.24
C HIS A 418 -9.76 -8.10 2.52
N PRO A 419 -10.64 -8.81 1.81
CA PRO A 419 -11.82 -8.21 1.25
C PRO A 419 -12.79 -7.86 2.37
N GLY A 420 -13.46 -6.73 2.21
CA GLY A 420 -14.42 -6.25 3.19
C GLY A 420 -15.45 -5.32 2.59
N TRP A 421 -16.47 -5.04 3.38
CA TRP A 421 -17.56 -4.15 3.04
C TRP A 421 -17.66 -3.05 4.09
N LEU A 422 -17.58 -1.81 3.64
CA LEU A 422 -17.73 -0.62 4.48
C LEU A 422 -19.11 0.00 4.24
N SER A 423 -19.91 0.11 5.30
CA SER A 423 -21.18 0.83 5.29
C SER A 423 -21.07 2.10 6.13
N LEU A 424 -21.31 3.27 5.55
CA LEU A 424 -21.18 4.57 6.22
C LEU A 424 -22.56 5.15 6.57
N THR A 425 -22.64 5.94 7.64
CA THR A 425 -23.86 6.62 8.11
C THR A 425 -23.58 8.11 8.44
N PRO A 426 -24.30 9.07 7.82
CA PRO A 426 -25.35 8.86 6.81
C PRO A 426 -24.77 8.22 5.54
N LEU A 427 -25.64 7.54 4.78
CA LEU A 427 -25.24 7.02 3.47
C LEU A 427 -24.77 8.22 2.65
N MET A 428 -23.49 8.22 2.29
CA MET A 428 -22.97 9.29 1.44
C MET A 428 -23.67 9.18 0.08
N GLU A 429 -24.12 10.32 -0.46
CA GLU A 429 -24.69 10.39 -1.82
C GLU A 429 -23.69 9.93 -2.89
N SER A 430 -22.43 9.75 -2.49
CA SER A 430 -21.27 9.51 -3.32
C SER A 430 -20.28 8.63 -2.51
N GLY A 431 -19.91 7.43 -3.01
CA GLY A 431 -19.02 6.47 -2.32
C GLY A 431 -17.52 6.88 -2.26
N LEU A 432 -16.65 6.07 -1.65
CA LEU A 432 -15.20 6.13 -1.95
C LEU A 432 -15.07 5.99 -3.49
N GLY A 433 -14.50 6.98 -4.17
CA GLY A 433 -14.39 7.02 -5.64
C GLY A 433 -15.45 7.84 -6.39
N SER A 434 -16.39 8.50 -5.69
CA SER A 434 -17.50 9.23 -6.34
C SER A 434 -17.23 10.70 -6.67
N ILE A 435 -16.14 11.25 -6.14
CA ILE A 435 -15.52 12.43 -6.72
C ILE A 435 -14.60 11.85 -7.78
N ALA A 436 -14.69 12.30 -9.04
CA ALA A 436 -13.79 11.89 -10.10
C ALA A 436 -12.36 11.92 -9.56
N GLY A 437 -11.76 10.73 -9.41
CA GLY A 437 -10.48 10.57 -8.74
C GLY A 437 -9.47 11.52 -9.37
N GLN A 438 -8.70 12.23 -8.55
CA GLN A 438 -7.57 12.96 -9.10
C GLN A 438 -6.63 11.88 -9.64
N ALA A 439 -6.40 11.90 -10.95
CA ALA A 439 -5.48 11.01 -11.63
C ALA A 439 -4.06 11.18 -11.06
N VAL A 440 -3.04 10.61 -11.67
CA VAL A 440 -1.64 11.02 -11.40
C VAL A 440 -1.51 12.50 -11.82
N ALA A 441 -2.03 13.41 -10.99
CA ALA A 441 -2.67 14.65 -11.44
C ALA A 441 -1.64 15.64 -11.98
N LEU A 442 -0.43 15.58 -11.42
CA LEU A 442 0.71 16.33 -11.93
C LEU A 442 1.07 15.88 -13.36
N THR A 443 1.09 14.56 -13.60
CA THR A 443 1.50 13.99 -14.88
C THR A 443 0.44 14.20 -15.95
N TYR A 444 -0.84 13.96 -15.67
CA TYR A 444 -1.89 14.20 -16.68
C TYR A 444 -2.08 15.68 -17.00
N ALA A 445 -2.05 16.57 -15.99
CA ALA A 445 -2.10 18.01 -16.25
C ALA A 445 -0.87 18.51 -17.03
N PHE A 446 0.27 17.84 -16.92
CA PHE A 446 1.44 18.09 -17.76
C PHE A 446 1.21 17.56 -19.19
N ILE A 447 0.75 16.32 -19.34
CA ILE A 447 0.46 15.70 -20.64
C ILE A 447 -0.55 16.54 -21.43
N ASP A 448 -1.69 16.87 -20.84
CA ASP A 448 -2.77 17.63 -21.49
C ASP A 448 -2.27 18.99 -21.99
N ARG A 449 -1.45 19.66 -21.17
CA ARG A 449 -0.84 20.94 -21.52
C ARG A 449 0.11 20.80 -22.70
N CYS A 450 0.99 19.80 -22.67
CA CYS A 450 1.94 19.52 -23.74
C CYS A 450 1.23 19.17 -25.05
N ILE A 451 0.21 18.31 -25.00
CA ILE A 451 -0.62 17.95 -26.16
C ILE A 451 -1.32 19.19 -26.73
N THR A 452 -1.91 20.03 -25.87
CA THR A 452 -2.58 21.27 -26.30
C THR A 452 -1.63 22.28 -26.93
N SER A 453 -0.36 22.33 -26.46
CA SER A 453 0.65 23.24 -26.98
C SER A 453 1.42 22.72 -28.20
N SER A 454 1.37 21.43 -28.47
CA SER A 454 2.12 20.79 -29.55
C SER A 454 1.39 20.93 -30.89
N THR A 455 2.14 21.13 -31.96
CA THR A 455 1.61 21.11 -33.34
C THR A 455 1.30 19.70 -33.84
N GLU A 456 1.94 18.71 -33.23
CA GLU A 456 1.77 17.29 -33.56
C GLU A 456 1.08 16.57 -32.40
N SER A 457 0.24 15.58 -32.71
CA SER A 457 -0.35 14.68 -31.70
C SER A 457 0.60 13.50 -31.42
N PRO A 458 0.58 12.91 -30.21
CA PRO A 458 1.37 11.72 -29.94
C PRO A 458 0.93 10.54 -30.82
N LEU A 459 1.89 9.76 -31.32
CA LEU A 459 1.65 8.55 -32.14
C LEU A 459 1.34 7.30 -31.30
N PHE A 460 0.98 7.50 -30.04
CA PHE A 460 0.67 6.44 -29.08
C PHE A 460 -0.53 6.85 -28.25
N GLU A 461 -1.26 5.85 -27.77
CA GLU A 461 -2.34 6.05 -26.81
C GLU A 461 -1.74 6.36 -25.43
N ILE A 462 -2.35 7.31 -24.70
CA ILE A 462 -1.98 7.63 -23.32
C ILE A 462 -2.84 6.75 -22.40
N PRO A 463 -2.26 5.81 -21.64
CA PRO A 463 -3.01 5.07 -20.63
C PRO A 463 -3.63 6.02 -19.61
N HIS A 464 -4.88 5.77 -19.21
CA HIS A 464 -5.59 6.55 -18.19
C HIS A 464 -5.71 5.72 -16.92
N VAL A 465 -4.87 6.03 -15.94
CA VAL A 465 -4.78 5.33 -14.66
C VAL A 465 -4.97 6.28 -13.50
N ARG A 466 -5.43 5.75 -12.36
CA ARG A 466 -5.50 6.50 -11.10
C ARG A 466 -5.13 5.61 -9.93
N PHE A 467 -4.76 6.23 -8.82
CA PHE A 467 -4.69 5.51 -7.55
C PHE A 467 -6.10 5.28 -6.99
N VAL A 468 -6.28 4.18 -6.28
CA VAL A 468 -7.51 3.88 -5.52
C VAL A 468 -7.76 4.96 -4.46
N ASP A 469 -9.03 5.31 -4.22
CA ASP A 469 -9.37 6.07 -3.03
C ASP A 469 -9.10 5.21 -1.79
N ALA A 470 -8.60 5.88 -0.75
CA ALA A 470 -8.27 5.25 0.51
C ALA A 470 -8.84 6.03 1.70
N GLY A 471 -8.98 5.34 2.83
CA GLY A 471 -9.40 5.92 4.09
C GLY A 471 -8.90 5.14 5.30
N LEU A 472 -8.88 5.80 6.45
CA LEU A 472 -8.53 5.20 7.73
C LEU A 472 -9.81 4.88 8.50
N ALA A 473 -10.03 3.62 8.86
CA ALA A 473 -11.08 3.23 9.78
C ALA A 473 -10.49 2.85 11.14
N LEU A 474 -11.01 3.43 12.21
CA LEU A 474 -10.64 3.12 13.58
C LEU A 474 -11.78 2.39 14.27
N SER A 475 -11.53 1.19 14.78
CA SER A 475 -12.48 0.47 15.63
C SER A 475 -12.19 0.74 17.10
N TYR A 476 -13.26 0.88 17.88
CA TYR A 476 -13.19 1.15 19.31
C TYR A 476 -13.85 0.00 20.06
N SER A 477 -13.18 -0.56 21.07
CA SER A 477 -13.85 -1.54 21.92
C SER A 477 -14.98 -0.86 22.68
N GLN A 478 -16.19 -1.33 22.45
CA GLN A 478 -17.26 -1.12 23.41
C GLN A 478 -16.91 -1.99 24.62
N ARG A 479 -16.20 -1.41 25.59
CA ARG A 479 -15.87 -2.10 26.82
C ARG A 479 -17.17 -2.51 27.47
N GLY A 480 -17.47 -3.82 27.43
CA GLY A 480 -18.70 -4.41 27.92
C GLY A 480 -19.06 -3.81 29.27
N SER A 481 -20.20 -3.14 29.30
CA SER A 481 -20.69 -2.31 30.38
C SER A 481 -20.95 -3.14 31.65
N LYS A 482 -19.91 -3.34 32.47
CA LYS A 482 -20.14 -3.33 33.92
C LYS A 482 -20.48 -1.89 34.29
N ALA A 483 -21.63 -1.72 34.94
CA ALA A 483 -22.32 -0.46 35.15
C ALA A 483 -21.37 0.73 35.43
N PRO A 484 -21.60 1.90 34.80
CA PRO A 484 -20.72 3.05 34.91
C PRO A 484 -20.67 3.53 36.36
N ALA A 485 -19.51 3.39 37.01
CA ALA A 485 -19.22 4.15 38.20
C ALA A 485 -19.24 5.65 37.80
N LYS A 486 -20.06 6.44 38.49
CA LYS A 486 -20.22 7.89 38.27
C LYS A 486 -18.85 8.59 38.35
N GLY A 487 -18.22 8.86 37.21
CA GLY A 487 -16.94 9.57 37.18
C GLY A 487 -16.22 9.54 35.84
N GLY A 488 -16.70 10.33 34.88
CA GLY A 488 -15.97 10.71 33.66
C GLY A 488 -16.11 9.76 32.47
N LEU A 489 -16.60 10.27 31.33
CA LEU A 489 -16.43 9.64 30.02
C LEU A 489 -14.92 9.56 29.73
N LYS A 490 -14.28 8.41 29.97
CA LYS A 490 -12.97 8.13 29.38
C LYS A 490 -13.21 7.72 27.93
N VAL A 491 -12.68 8.51 27.00
CA VAL A 491 -12.59 8.14 25.57
C VAL A 491 -11.96 6.75 25.51
N GLY A 492 -12.68 5.78 24.93
CA GLY A 492 -12.20 4.41 24.81
C GLY A 492 -10.92 4.38 23.97
N SER A 493 -9.95 3.55 24.38
CA SER A 493 -8.79 3.26 23.53
C SER A 493 -9.27 2.60 22.23
N SER A 494 -8.78 3.07 21.08
CA SER A 494 -8.95 2.33 19.82
C SER A 494 -8.37 0.93 19.97
N CYS A 495 -9.04 -0.05 19.36
CA CYS A 495 -8.66 -1.46 19.42
C CYS A 495 -7.98 -1.93 18.14
N ALA A 496 -8.39 -1.42 16.99
CA ALA A 496 -7.73 -1.67 15.72
C ALA A 496 -7.82 -0.44 14.81
N GLY A 497 -6.86 -0.34 13.90
CA GLY A 497 -6.86 0.63 12.80
C GLY A 497 -6.74 -0.12 11.48
N TYR A 498 -7.54 0.27 10.50
CA TYR A 498 -7.60 -0.31 9.17
C TYR A 498 -7.34 0.77 8.12
N LEU A 499 -6.48 0.47 7.16
CA LEU A 499 -6.45 1.20 5.89
C LEU A 499 -7.45 0.51 4.96
N ILE A 500 -8.45 1.25 4.48
CA ILE A 500 -9.48 0.77 3.57
C ILE A 500 -9.23 1.41 2.22
N GLU A 501 -9.24 0.59 1.17
CA GLU A 501 -9.03 1.02 -0.22
C GLU A 501 -10.16 0.50 -1.10
N GLU A 502 -10.33 1.08 -2.29
CA GLU A 502 -11.19 0.50 -3.32
C GLU A 502 -10.69 -0.90 -3.72
N LEU A 503 -11.63 -1.83 -3.92
CA LEU A 503 -11.31 -3.17 -4.40
C LEU A 503 -10.95 -3.10 -5.89
N ILE A 504 -9.74 -3.53 -6.24
CA ILE A 504 -9.35 -3.77 -7.62
C ILE A 504 -9.95 -5.10 -8.05
N GLU A 505 -10.87 -5.06 -9.02
CA GLU A 505 -11.52 -6.26 -9.57
C GLU A 505 -10.51 -7.16 -10.33
N GLY A 506 -10.90 -8.41 -10.61
CA GLY A 506 -10.07 -9.37 -11.35
C GLY A 506 -9.12 -10.24 -10.52
N GLY A 507 -8.98 -9.95 -9.22
CA GLY A 507 -8.22 -10.79 -8.28
C GLY A 507 -6.72 -10.88 -8.59
N HIS A 508 -6.07 -11.97 -8.18
CA HIS A 508 -4.61 -12.14 -8.29
C HIS A 508 -4.09 -12.15 -9.73
N ALA A 509 -4.90 -12.59 -10.70
CA ALA A 509 -4.48 -12.60 -12.11
C ALA A 509 -4.40 -11.19 -12.70
N GLU A 510 -5.13 -10.23 -12.13
CA GLU A 510 -5.14 -8.86 -12.60
C GLU A 510 -4.23 -7.91 -11.84
N PHE A 511 -3.87 -8.26 -10.60
CA PHE A 511 -2.94 -7.49 -9.82
C PHE A 511 -1.49 -7.72 -10.29
N VAL A 512 -0.88 -6.69 -10.86
CA VAL A 512 0.48 -6.71 -11.40
C VAL A 512 1.32 -5.62 -10.76
N LYS A 513 2.56 -5.96 -10.44
CA LYS A 513 3.61 -5.01 -10.08
C LYS A 513 4.31 -4.58 -11.37
N PHE A 514 4.07 -3.34 -11.79
CA PHE A 514 4.57 -2.79 -13.05
C PHE A 514 5.99 -2.24 -12.90
N ILE A 515 6.29 -1.59 -11.78
CA ILE A 515 7.62 -1.02 -11.47
C ILE A 515 7.99 -1.36 -10.03
N HIS A 516 9.24 -1.77 -9.81
CA HIS A 516 9.73 -2.12 -8.48
C HIS A 516 10.05 -0.88 -7.63
N ASN A 517 10.16 -1.02 -6.32
CA ASN A 517 10.56 0.10 -5.44
C ASN A 517 12.08 0.36 -5.42
N MET A 518 12.85 -0.48 -6.13
CA MET A 518 14.30 -0.41 -6.28
C MET A 518 14.69 -0.56 -7.76
N ASP A 519 13.80 -0.19 -8.68
CA ASP A 519 14.11 -0.10 -10.10
C ASP A 519 13.13 0.91 -10.72
N SER A 520 13.61 1.74 -11.64
CA SER A 520 12.76 2.69 -12.40
C SER A 520 12.30 2.12 -13.74
N ASN A 521 12.70 0.89 -14.08
CA ASN A 521 12.35 0.23 -15.32
C ASN A 521 11.11 -0.67 -15.18
N PRO A 522 10.37 -0.90 -16.28
CA PRO A 522 9.30 -1.88 -16.34
C PRO A 522 9.76 -3.27 -15.88
N LEU A 523 9.01 -3.91 -14.98
CA LEU A 523 9.27 -5.28 -14.52
C LEU A 523 8.74 -6.34 -15.49
N LEU A 524 7.87 -5.95 -16.43
CA LEU A 524 7.18 -6.86 -17.34
C LEU A 524 8.00 -7.13 -18.60
N ASP A 525 7.83 -8.34 -19.14
CA ASP A 525 8.37 -8.71 -20.44
C ASP A 525 7.64 -7.98 -21.58
N TYR A 526 8.35 -7.77 -22.70
CA TYR A 526 7.85 -7.00 -23.84
C TYR A 526 6.59 -7.60 -24.50
N ASP A 527 6.40 -8.92 -24.42
CA ASP A 527 5.25 -9.63 -24.97
C ASP A 527 4.01 -9.56 -24.06
N ASN A 528 4.16 -9.05 -22.83
CA ASN A 528 3.04 -8.84 -21.93
C ASN A 528 2.18 -7.67 -22.43
N TYR A 529 0.88 -7.90 -22.61
CA TYR A 529 -0.05 -6.84 -23.04
C TYR A 529 -0.12 -5.63 -22.08
N ARG A 530 0.31 -5.80 -20.82
CA ARG A 530 0.42 -4.74 -19.80
C ARG A 530 1.76 -4.00 -19.82
N TYR A 531 2.73 -4.46 -20.63
CA TYR A 531 4.06 -3.84 -20.75
C TYR A 531 3.96 -2.36 -21.10
N GLU A 532 3.06 -2.01 -22.02
CA GLU A 532 2.87 -0.62 -22.45
C GLU A 532 2.45 0.32 -21.30
N VAL A 533 1.66 -0.19 -20.36
CA VAL A 533 1.27 0.54 -19.15
C VAL A 533 2.47 0.69 -18.20
N ALA A 534 3.32 -0.34 -18.06
CA ALA A 534 4.55 -0.24 -17.28
C ALA A 534 5.55 0.78 -17.89
N VAL A 535 5.70 0.79 -19.22
CA VAL A 535 6.51 1.78 -19.94
C VAL A 535 5.97 3.19 -19.72
N PHE A 536 4.64 3.35 -19.76
CA PHE A 536 4.00 4.62 -19.41
C PHE A 536 4.32 5.05 -17.98
N PHE A 537 4.31 4.13 -17.00
CA PHE A 537 4.67 4.47 -15.61
C PHE A 537 6.12 4.94 -15.47
N ALA A 538 7.07 4.32 -16.16
CA ALA A 538 8.46 4.78 -16.15
C ALA A 538 8.56 6.23 -16.68
N PHE A 539 7.76 6.57 -17.70
CA PHE A 539 7.64 7.95 -18.17
C PHE A 539 7.00 8.88 -17.12
N THR A 540 5.97 8.43 -16.40
CA THR A 540 5.36 9.25 -15.35
C THR A 540 6.33 9.58 -14.23
N GLN A 541 7.25 8.66 -13.90
CA GLN A 541 8.35 8.89 -12.94
C GLN A 541 9.30 9.98 -13.41
N HIS A 542 9.71 9.94 -14.68
CA HIS A 542 10.56 10.97 -15.28
C HIS A 542 9.87 12.35 -15.23
N VAL A 543 8.60 12.44 -15.64
CA VAL A 543 7.83 13.68 -15.55
C VAL A 543 7.78 14.20 -14.12
N GLN A 544 7.46 13.34 -13.15
CA GLN A 544 7.41 13.72 -11.74
C GLN A 544 8.77 14.23 -11.27
N TYR A 545 9.84 13.49 -11.53
CA TYR A 545 11.20 13.86 -11.15
C TYR A 545 11.56 15.27 -11.65
N ILE A 546 11.36 15.55 -12.94
CA ILE A 546 11.67 16.86 -13.53
C ILE A 546 10.75 17.95 -12.98
N LYS A 547 9.43 17.72 -12.94
CA LYS A 547 8.47 18.74 -12.47
C LYS A 547 8.57 19.04 -10.98
N MET A 548 9.14 18.12 -10.23
CA MET A 548 9.41 18.27 -8.80
C MET A 548 10.84 18.75 -8.52
N GLY A 549 11.65 19.04 -9.55
CA GLY A 549 13.03 19.49 -9.40
C GLY A 549 13.92 18.46 -8.69
N GLY A 550 13.68 17.17 -8.93
CA GLY A 550 14.38 16.05 -8.30
C GLY A 550 14.00 15.80 -6.84
N LEU A 551 13.04 16.54 -6.28
CA LEU A 551 12.72 16.45 -4.85
C LEU A 551 11.86 15.25 -4.48
N ALA A 552 11.00 14.77 -5.39
CA ALA A 552 10.18 13.59 -5.17
C ALA A 552 9.65 12.98 -6.46
N PHE A 553 9.41 11.67 -6.44
CA PHE A 553 8.71 10.92 -7.48
C PHE A 553 8.12 9.64 -6.87
N ILE A 554 7.22 8.99 -7.62
CA ILE A 554 6.50 7.79 -7.17
C ILE A 554 7.20 6.54 -7.72
N LEU A 555 7.37 5.53 -6.88
CA LEU A 555 7.80 4.18 -7.20
C LEU A 555 6.71 3.17 -6.80
N ASP A 556 7.02 1.88 -6.98
CA ASP A 556 6.17 0.75 -6.57
C ASP A 556 4.79 0.77 -7.24
N TYR A 557 4.77 1.07 -8.55
CA TYR A 557 3.54 1.04 -9.33
C TYR A 557 3.00 -0.39 -9.39
N GLN A 558 1.88 -0.64 -8.70
CA GLN A 558 1.22 -1.94 -8.66
C GLN A 558 -0.31 -1.79 -8.64
N GLY A 559 -1.02 -2.74 -9.25
CA GLY A 559 -2.47 -2.72 -9.39
C GLY A 559 -2.93 -3.35 -10.70
N SER A 560 -4.02 -2.84 -11.27
CA SER A 560 -4.50 -3.20 -12.61
C SER A 560 -4.06 -2.16 -13.65
N THR A 561 -4.54 -2.31 -14.89
CA THR A 561 -4.32 -1.35 -15.98
C THR A 561 -5.08 -0.04 -15.84
N GLU A 562 -5.95 0.08 -14.83
CA GLU A 562 -6.80 1.26 -14.59
C GLU A 562 -6.63 1.81 -13.16
N LEU A 563 -6.46 0.91 -12.18
CA LEU A 563 -6.38 1.25 -10.76
C LEU A 563 -5.05 0.82 -10.16
N LEU A 564 -4.37 1.78 -9.53
CA LEU A 564 -3.11 1.58 -8.83
C LEU A 564 -3.34 1.65 -7.33
N THR A 565 -2.51 0.96 -6.55
CA THR A 565 -2.54 1.03 -5.10
C THR A 565 -1.14 0.99 -4.51
N HIS A 566 -1.03 1.37 -3.23
CA HIS A 566 0.19 1.24 -2.45
C HIS A 566 1.45 1.82 -3.10
N PRO A 567 1.42 3.07 -3.61
CA PRO A 567 2.62 3.70 -4.14
C PRO A 567 3.65 3.91 -3.02
N GLN A 568 4.92 3.93 -3.41
CA GLN A 568 6.01 4.38 -2.56
C GLN A 568 6.52 5.72 -3.07
N ILE A 569 6.47 6.77 -2.25
CA ILE A 569 7.04 8.07 -2.62
C ILE A 569 8.50 8.10 -2.16
N LEU A 570 9.42 8.31 -3.10
CA LEU A 570 10.80 8.65 -2.77
C LEU A 570 10.95 10.16 -2.71
N THR A 571 11.69 10.62 -1.70
CA THR A 571 12.00 12.04 -1.50
C THR A 571 13.50 12.24 -1.39
N HIS A 572 14.00 13.36 -1.95
CA HIS A 572 15.38 13.79 -1.74
C HIS A 572 15.65 14.04 -0.25
N LEU A 573 16.89 13.79 0.21
CA LEU A 573 17.28 13.92 1.63
C LEU A 573 17.01 15.31 2.24
N SER A 574 17.05 16.36 1.41
CA SER A 574 16.73 17.74 1.82
C SER A 574 15.25 17.95 2.19
N VAL A 575 14.36 17.07 1.72
CA VAL A 575 12.96 17.07 2.13
C VAL A 575 12.87 16.20 3.37
N ASN A 576 12.73 16.81 4.57
CA ASN A 576 12.49 16.05 5.81
C ASN A 576 11.47 14.94 5.55
N SER A 577 11.95 13.70 5.64
CA SER A 577 11.45 12.53 4.92
C SER A 577 9.98 12.28 5.18
N ILE A 578 9.17 12.13 4.12
CA ILE A 578 7.75 11.73 4.20
C ILE A 578 7.64 10.22 4.49
N SER A 579 8.64 9.45 4.08
CA SER A 579 8.72 7.99 4.23
C SER A 579 10.10 7.61 4.80
N PRO A 580 10.21 6.57 5.65
CA PRO A 580 11.50 6.08 6.15
C PRO A 580 12.44 5.53 5.07
N CYS A 581 11.98 5.37 3.83
CA CYS A 581 12.79 4.88 2.72
C CYS A 581 13.44 6.06 1.97
N ASN A 582 14.60 6.50 2.44
CA ASN A 582 15.45 7.42 1.70
C ASN A 582 16.39 6.59 0.81
N VAL A 583 16.16 6.63 -0.51
CA VAL A 583 17.10 6.10 -1.50
C VAL A 583 17.77 7.32 -2.14
N ASP A 584 19.05 7.20 -2.46
CA ASP A 584 19.80 8.30 -3.09
C ASP A 584 19.08 8.75 -4.37
N HIS A 585 18.79 10.04 -4.49
CA HIS A 585 18.12 10.62 -5.65
C HIS A 585 18.83 10.35 -6.99
N ILE A 586 20.16 10.18 -6.95
CA ILE A 586 20.99 9.85 -8.12
C ILE A 586 20.53 8.52 -8.73
N PHE A 587 19.91 7.65 -7.94
CA PHE A 587 19.39 6.37 -8.35
C PHE A 587 18.45 6.46 -9.56
N HIS A 588 17.48 7.39 -9.56
CA HIS A 588 16.53 7.49 -10.66
C HIS A 588 17.20 7.98 -11.94
N GLN A 589 18.09 8.99 -11.84
CA GLN A 589 18.81 9.52 -13.00
C GLN A 589 19.67 8.47 -13.68
N LYS A 590 20.34 7.61 -12.89
CA LYS A 590 21.19 6.53 -13.41
C LYS A 590 20.38 5.38 -14.03
N GLN A 591 19.25 5.02 -13.43
CA GLN A 591 18.51 3.82 -13.84
C GLN A 591 17.43 4.06 -14.88
N HIS A 592 16.87 5.27 -14.96
CA HIS A 592 15.74 5.54 -15.84
C HIS A 592 16.19 5.56 -17.31
N LYS A 593 15.68 4.59 -18.08
CA LYS A 593 15.86 4.56 -19.54
C LYS A 593 14.70 5.27 -20.23
N CYS A 594 14.99 6.39 -20.89
CA CYS A 594 13.98 7.14 -21.65
C CYS A 594 13.32 6.26 -22.72
N ASN A 595 12.00 6.17 -22.65
CA ASN A 595 11.18 5.34 -23.55
C ASN A 595 10.41 6.18 -24.59
N LYS A 596 9.53 5.56 -25.37
CA LYS A 596 8.78 6.22 -26.45
C LYS A 596 7.93 7.41 -25.98
N PHE A 597 7.40 7.36 -24.75
CA PHE A 597 6.66 8.48 -24.18
C PHE A 597 7.64 9.61 -23.86
N CYS A 598 8.74 9.32 -23.17
CA CYS A 598 9.77 10.32 -22.82
C CYS A 598 10.35 11.04 -24.04
N LYS A 599 10.56 10.28 -25.13
CA LYS A 599 11.16 10.75 -26.38
C LYS A 599 10.23 11.54 -27.28
N TRP A 600 8.94 11.64 -26.95
CA TRP A 600 8.02 12.43 -27.77
C TRP A 600 8.33 13.93 -27.65
N PRO A 601 8.68 14.62 -28.75
CA PRO A 601 9.18 16.00 -28.70
C PRO A 601 8.21 16.98 -28.03
N GLY A 602 6.90 16.74 -28.11
CA GLY A 602 5.87 17.58 -27.50
C GLY A 602 5.93 17.64 -25.97
N PHE A 603 6.56 16.68 -25.30
CA PHE A 603 6.79 16.77 -23.85
C PHE A 603 8.04 17.59 -23.48
N GLY A 604 8.99 17.76 -24.39
CA GLY A 604 10.22 18.52 -24.12
C GLY A 604 11.01 17.99 -22.92
N LEU A 605 11.03 16.67 -22.72
CA LEU A 605 11.84 16.04 -21.68
C LEU A 605 13.26 15.80 -22.21
N GLU A 606 14.25 16.24 -21.45
CA GLU A 606 15.66 15.95 -21.74
C GLU A 606 15.99 14.54 -21.26
N ALA A 607 16.77 13.79 -22.04
CA ALA A 607 17.29 12.52 -21.56
C ALA A 607 18.28 12.78 -20.41
N PHE A 608 18.26 11.93 -19.39
CA PHE A 608 19.32 11.95 -18.39
C PHE A 608 20.65 11.63 -19.07
N VAL A 609 21.68 12.41 -18.75
CA VAL A 609 23.03 12.17 -19.25
C VAL A 609 23.48 10.82 -18.67
N GLU A 610 23.70 9.83 -19.54
CA GLU A 610 24.35 8.60 -19.13
C GLU A 610 25.73 8.99 -18.58
N GLN A 611 25.92 8.82 -17.28
CA GLN A 611 27.25 8.90 -16.69
C GLN A 611 27.99 7.66 -17.19
N THR A 612 28.69 7.79 -18.31
CA THR A 612 29.63 6.76 -18.75
C THR A 612 30.67 6.62 -17.64
N GLU A 613 30.68 5.50 -16.93
CA GLU A 613 31.69 5.16 -15.90
C GLU A 613 33.10 4.96 -16.48
N GLU A 614 33.28 5.31 -17.77
CA GLU A 614 34.54 5.31 -18.50
C GLU A 614 35.45 6.47 -18.04
N ALA A 615 36.15 6.33 -16.90
CA ALA A 615 37.41 7.06 -16.65
C ALA A 615 38.17 6.73 -15.36
N GLU A 616 37.61 6.00 -14.39
CA GLU A 616 38.30 5.85 -13.08
C GLU A 616 39.29 4.68 -12.99
N ASP A 617 39.33 3.76 -13.97
CA ASP A 617 40.20 2.58 -13.94
C ASP A 617 41.54 2.71 -14.71
N GLU A 618 41.84 3.83 -15.37
CA GLU A 618 43.06 3.96 -16.21
C GLU A 618 44.22 4.80 -15.60
N VAL A 619 44.23 5.12 -14.30
CA VAL A 619 45.27 6.01 -13.70
C VAL A 619 46.15 5.35 -12.62
N GLU A 620 46.23 4.02 -12.51
CA GLU A 620 47.12 3.37 -11.52
C GLU A 620 48.38 2.67 -12.06
N ASP A 621 48.63 2.62 -13.38
CA ASP A 621 49.73 1.78 -13.94
C ASP A 621 50.89 2.54 -14.63
N GLU A 622 51.11 3.83 -14.38
CA GLU A 622 52.32 4.54 -14.83
C GLU A 622 53.07 5.25 -13.69
N VAL A 623 53.68 4.47 -12.80
CA VAL A 623 54.87 4.90 -12.05
C VAL A 623 56.07 4.13 -12.61
N GLU A 624 56.55 4.62 -13.75
CA GLU A 624 57.78 4.14 -14.38
C GLU A 624 58.99 4.58 -13.52
N VAL A 625 59.75 3.59 -13.04
CA VAL A 625 60.96 3.75 -12.23
C VAL A 625 62.10 4.17 -13.15
N GLU A 626 62.34 5.49 -13.31
CA GLU A 626 63.54 5.97 -13.99
C GLU A 626 64.79 5.96 -13.09
N GLY A 627 65.74 5.14 -13.55
CA GLY A 627 67.11 4.91 -13.10
C GLY A 627 67.93 6.09 -12.56
N ALA A 628 68.66 5.80 -11.49
CA ALA A 628 69.83 6.54 -11.06
C ALA A 628 71.05 6.22 -11.95
N PRO A 629 71.86 7.21 -12.38
CA PRO A 629 73.16 6.95 -12.97
C PRO A 629 74.28 7.00 -11.92
N THR A 630 75.23 6.10 -12.14
CA THR A 630 76.42 5.84 -11.33
C THR A 630 77.57 6.80 -11.70
N THR A 631 78.30 7.24 -10.65
CA THR A 631 79.76 7.56 -10.57
C THR A 631 80.37 8.83 -11.20
N PRO A 632 81.55 9.30 -10.72
CA PRO A 632 82.40 8.82 -9.62
C PRO A 632 82.48 9.73 -8.39
#